data_AF-A0A921G1N4-F1
#
_entry.id   AF-A0A921G1N4-F1
#
_cell.length_a   1.000
_cell.length_b   1.000
_cell.length_c   1.000
_cell.angle_alpha   90.00
_cell.angle_beta   90.00
_cell.angle_gamma   90.00
#
_symmetry.space_group_name_H-M   'P 1'
#
loop_
_entity.id
_entity.type
_entity.pdbx_description
1 polymer ?
#
loop_
_entity_poly.entity_id
_entity_poly.type
_entity_poly.pdbx_seq_one_letter_code
_entity_poly.pdbx_strand_id
1 'polypeptide(L)'
;MNAVMTQVAASDHIQRYDAIRRRNAESAYNRNVQYNGQNQKTVEDLESLLRGKKEPENVQPERQEFQQLGAGQVKQIALPVGKTLEETIDLWRDVRTEAVSEQQPTTADYQLAATASAKIRQTETQIALEKLAQSNIEMASVQEQVNTAKAKAVSMELPSGPERELLILQKRYEQAISSYSFQVHMKQKGFEIDRPSFYKIA
;
A
#
# COMPACT_ATOMS: atom_id res chain seq x y z
N MET A 1 -44.07 14.42 2.96
CA MET A 1 -43.97 13.07 3.55
C MET A 1 -42.67 12.35 3.15
N ASN A 2 -41.49 13.00 3.21
CA ASN A 2 -40.24 12.41 2.70
C ASN A 2 -39.16 12.17 3.78
N ALA A 3 -39.38 12.62 5.02
CA ALA A 3 -38.41 12.49 6.11
C ALA A 3 -38.46 11.13 6.85
N VAL A 4 -39.59 10.41 6.74
CA VAL A 4 -39.76 9.11 7.42
C VAL A 4 -39.10 7.98 6.63
N MET A 5 -39.12 8.04 5.29
CA MET A 5 -38.47 7.05 4.41
C MET A 5 -36.94 7.06 4.54
N THR A 6 -36.32 8.22 4.74
CA THR A 6 -34.85 8.33 4.88
C THR A 6 -34.34 7.83 6.24
N GLN A 7 -35.15 7.95 7.30
CA GLN A 7 -34.80 7.41 8.62
C GLN A 7 -34.85 5.88 8.67
N VAL A 8 -35.82 5.26 7.97
CA VAL A 8 -35.93 3.80 7.88
C VAL A 8 -34.77 3.20 7.07
N ALA A 9 -34.38 3.83 5.96
CA ALA A 9 -33.22 3.38 5.19
C ALA A 9 -31.90 3.51 5.98
N ALA A 10 -31.74 4.60 6.75
CA ALA A 10 -30.55 4.79 7.59
C ALA A 10 -30.49 3.77 8.75
N SER A 11 -31.62 3.46 9.40
CA SER A 11 -31.65 2.44 10.46
C SER A 11 -31.32 1.04 9.94
N ASP A 12 -31.75 0.69 8.73
CA ASP A 12 -31.46 -0.61 8.12
C ASP A 12 -29.97 -0.79 7.82
N HIS A 13 -29.29 0.26 7.36
CA HIS A 13 -27.85 0.24 7.12
C HIS A 13 -27.06 0.08 8.43
N ILE A 14 -27.49 0.75 9.50
CA ILE A 14 -26.87 0.63 10.83
C ILE A 14 -27.06 -0.78 11.39
N GLN A 15 -28.27 -1.35 11.29
CA GLN A 15 -28.55 -2.72 11.74
C GLN A 15 -27.74 -3.77 10.96
N ARG A 16 -27.59 -3.59 9.64
CA ARG A 16 -26.74 -4.48 8.81
C ARG A 16 -25.27 -4.39 9.21
N TYR A 17 -24.77 -3.18 9.48
CA TYR A 17 -23.40 -2.98 9.92
C TYR A 17 -23.12 -3.65 11.28
N ASP A 18 -24.05 -3.49 12.23
CA ASP A 18 -23.94 -4.13 13.55
C ASP A 18 -24.02 -5.65 13.47
N ALA A 19 -24.86 -6.20 12.58
CA ALA A 19 -24.94 -7.63 12.33
C ALA A 19 -23.63 -8.20 11.76
N ILE A 20 -23.00 -7.51 10.81
CA ILE A 20 -21.70 -7.92 10.24
C ILE A 20 -20.61 -7.83 11.32
N ARG A 21 -20.60 -6.78 12.13
CA ARG A 21 -19.63 -6.60 13.21
C ARG A 21 -19.72 -7.72 14.25
N ARG A 22 -20.93 -8.10 14.66
CA ARG A 22 -21.17 -9.22 15.58
C ARG A 22 -20.71 -10.54 14.98
N ARG A 23 -21.07 -10.83 13.73
CA ARG A 23 -20.64 -12.05 13.04
C ARG A 23 -19.12 -12.16 12.91
N ASN A 24 -18.44 -11.05 12.63
CA ASN A 24 -16.97 -11.01 12.56
C ASN A 24 -16.33 -11.23 13.94
N ALA A 25 -16.89 -10.61 14.99
CA ALA A 25 -16.43 -10.82 16.36
C ALA A 25 -16.61 -12.29 16.79
N GLU A 26 -17.79 -12.87 16.55
CA GLU A 26 -18.07 -14.28 16.85
C GLU A 26 -17.14 -15.23 16.08
N SER A 27 -16.89 -14.97 14.79
CA SER A 27 -15.93 -15.75 14.00
C SER A 27 -14.50 -15.66 14.57
N ALA A 28 -14.09 -14.48 15.02
CA ALA A 28 -12.79 -14.28 15.65
C ALA A 28 -12.69 -15.02 17.00
N TYR A 29 -13.73 -14.95 17.84
CA TYR A 29 -13.80 -15.69 19.09
C TYR A 29 -13.77 -17.20 18.86
N ASN A 30 -14.57 -17.72 17.92
CA ASN A 30 -14.58 -19.14 17.58
C ASN A 30 -13.22 -19.64 17.10
N ARG A 31 -12.52 -18.85 16.27
CA ARG A 31 -11.16 -19.18 15.81
C ARG A 31 -10.17 -19.21 16.98
N ASN A 32 -10.28 -18.25 17.91
CA ASN A 32 -9.41 -18.19 19.08
C ASN A 32 -9.68 -19.35 20.06
N VAL A 33 -10.96 -19.72 20.25
CA VAL A 33 -11.35 -20.88 21.07
C VAL A 33 -10.87 -22.18 20.43
N GLN A 34 -10.97 -22.34 19.11
CA GLN A 34 -10.43 -23.51 18.42
C GLN A 34 -8.90 -23.60 18.56
N TYR A 35 -8.19 -22.48 18.35
CA TYR A 35 -6.74 -22.45 18.43
C TYR A 35 -6.23 -22.67 19.86
N ASN A 36 -6.82 -22.02 20.86
CA ASN A 36 -6.41 -22.18 22.25
C ASN A 36 -6.91 -23.51 22.83
N GLY A 37 -8.11 -23.97 22.47
CA GLY A 37 -8.65 -25.25 22.92
C GLY A 37 -7.84 -26.44 22.42
N GLN A 38 -7.32 -26.39 21.19
CA GLN A 38 -6.44 -27.43 20.65
C GLN A 38 -5.00 -27.39 21.19
N ASN A 39 -4.54 -26.22 21.66
CA ASN A 39 -3.16 -26.02 22.14
C ASN A 39 -3.05 -25.93 23.67
N GLN A 40 -4.14 -26.12 24.41
CA GLN A 40 -4.12 -26.24 25.87
C GLN A 40 -3.57 -27.62 26.25
N LYS A 41 -2.24 -27.67 26.47
CA LYS A 41 -1.58 -28.83 27.09
C LYS A 41 -2.03 -28.94 28.54
N THR A 42 -2.41 -30.12 28.99
CA THR A 42 -2.80 -30.35 30.38
C THR A 42 -1.56 -30.26 31.28
N VAL A 43 -1.76 -30.06 32.59
CA VAL A 43 -0.64 -30.00 33.56
C VAL A 43 0.19 -31.29 33.51
N GLU A 44 -0.47 -32.43 33.31
CA GLU A 44 0.15 -33.74 33.18
C GLU A 44 1.01 -33.87 31.91
N ASP A 45 0.56 -33.29 30.78
CA ASP A 45 1.36 -33.23 29.55
C ASP A 45 2.63 -32.39 29.74
N LEU A 46 2.53 -31.27 30.43
CA LEU A 46 3.68 -30.40 30.72
C LEU A 46 4.67 -31.07 31.67
N GLU A 47 4.20 -31.79 32.69
CA GLU A 47 5.03 -32.60 33.58
C GLU A 47 5.73 -33.74 32.83
N SER A 48 5.06 -34.36 31.85
CA SER A 48 5.65 -35.41 31.02
C SER A 48 6.78 -34.89 30.12
N LEU A 49 6.64 -33.67 29.60
CA LEU A 49 7.65 -32.98 28.78
C LEU A 49 8.87 -32.58 29.61
N LEU A 50 8.64 -32.08 30.83
CA LEU A 50 9.70 -31.76 31.79
C LEU A 50 10.50 -33.01 32.20
N ARG A 51 9.86 -34.19 32.18
CA ARG A 51 10.50 -35.49 32.45
C ARG A 51 11.13 -36.14 31.21
N GLY A 52 11.12 -35.48 30.06
CA GLY A 52 11.81 -35.92 28.83
C GLY A 52 11.08 -37.03 28.04
N LYS A 53 9.80 -37.27 28.31
CA LYS A 53 8.99 -38.16 27.45
C LYS A 53 8.57 -37.36 26.20
N LYS A 54 8.77 -37.93 25.00
CA LYS A 54 8.35 -37.29 23.74
C LYS A 54 6.85 -37.01 23.75
N GLU A 55 6.46 -35.87 23.16
CA GLU A 55 5.08 -35.40 23.02
C GLU A 55 4.16 -36.54 22.55
N PRO A 56 2.97 -36.72 23.17
CA PRO A 56 1.95 -37.59 22.59
C PRO A 56 1.56 -37.03 21.23
N GLU A 57 1.55 -37.92 20.24
CA GLU A 57 1.22 -37.66 18.85
C GLU A 57 -0.18 -37.05 18.77
N ASN A 58 -0.20 -35.72 18.70
CA ASN A 58 -1.43 -34.96 18.54
C ASN A 58 -1.99 -35.38 17.18
N VAL A 59 -3.12 -36.10 17.20
CA VAL A 59 -3.84 -36.52 15.99
C VAL A 59 -4.24 -35.26 15.23
N GLN A 60 -3.37 -34.84 14.33
CA GLN A 60 -3.70 -33.83 13.34
C GLN A 60 -4.80 -34.45 12.47
N PRO A 61 -5.92 -33.76 12.20
CA PRO A 61 -6.76 -34.17 11.09
C PRO A 61 -5.87 -34.09 9.85
N GLU A 62 -5.64 -35.25 9.22
CA GLU A 62 -4.86 -35.49 8.01
C GLU A 62 -4.41 -34.20 7.30
N ARG A 63 -3.22 -33.70 7.68
CA ARG A 63 -2.49 -32.84 6.76
C ARG A 63 -2.08 -33.77 5.63
N GLN A 64 -2.77 -33.62 4.50
CA GLN A 64 -2.41 -34.21 3.21
C GLN A 64 -0.89 -34.32 3.13
N GLU A 65 -0.41 -35.56 3.02
CA GLU A 65 0.99 -35.88 2.97
C GLU A 65 1.67 -34.97 1.94
N PHE A 66 2.58 -34.12 2.41
CA PHE A 66 3.49 -33.40 1.53
C PHE A 66 4.40 -34.46 0.91
N GLN A 67 3.99 -34.95 -0.26
CA GLN A 67 4.76 -35.84 -1.11
C GLN A 67 6.07 -35.12 -1.48
N GLN A 68 7.15 -35.39 -0.72
CA GLN A 68 8.50 -35.08 -1.15
C GLN A 68 8.83 -36.00 -2.33
N LEU A 69 8.48 -35.56 -3.54
CA LEU A 69 8.80 -36.26 -4.77
C LEU A 69 10.10 -35.69 -5.36
N GLY A 70 11.14 -36.53 -5.35
CA GLY A 70 12.30 -36.48 -6.25
C GLY A 70 13.13 -35.19 -6.25
N ALA A 71 14.14 -35.14 -5.39
CA ALA A 71 15.28 -34.24 -5.58
C ALA A 71 15.98 -34.60 -6.91
N GLY A 72 16.11 -33.65 -7.84
CA GLY A 72 17.12 -33.79 -8.90
C GLY A 72 16.94 -33.05 -10.21
N GLN A 73 15.77 -32.51 -10.56
CA GLN A 73 15.60 -31.82 -11.85
C GLN A 73 14.81 -30.51 -11.68
N VAL A 74 15.50 -29.49 -11.16
CA VAL A 74 15.03 -28.11 -11.29
C VAL A 74 15.40 -27.68 -12.71
N LYS A 75 14.43 -27.57 -13.62
CA LYS A 75 14.65 -26.85 -14.88
C LYS A 75 15.08 -25.43 -14.49
N GLN A 76 16.37 -25.10 -14.65
CA GLN A 76 16.88 -23.74 -14.47
C GLN A 76 16.30 -22.88 -15.59
N ILE A 77 15.10 -22.37 -15.37
CA ILE A 77 14.51 -21.37 -16.26
C ILE A 77 14.98 -20.03 -15.74
N ALA A 78 15.61 -19.26 -16.63
CA ALA A 78 15.98 -17.88 -16.34
C ALA A 78 14.72 -17.13 -15.91
N LEU A 79 14.71 -16.61 -14.68
CA LEU A 79 13.54 -15.95 -14.12
C LEU A 79 13.16 -14.76 -15.01
N PRO A 80 11.96 -14.75 -15.62
CA PRO A 80 11.55 -13.62 -16.42
C PRO A 80 11.26 -12.43 -15.50
N VAL A 81 12.04 -11.37 -15.64
CA VAL A 81 11.83 -10.10 -14.94
C VAL A 81 11.41 -9.09 -16.00
N GLY A 82 10.17 -8.61 -15.91
CA GLY A 82 9.64 -7.55 -16.77
C GLY A 82 10.18 -6.18 -16.36
N LYS A 83 9.95 -5.15 -17.18
CA LYS A 83 10.34 -3.77 -16.84
C LYS A 83 9.38 -3.15 -15.83
N THR A 84 8.14 -3.64 -15.78
CA THR A 84 7.11 -3.28 -14.80
C THR A 84 6.66 -4.50 -13.99
N LEU A 85 5.99 -4.26 -12.85
CA LEU A 85 5.45 -5.34 -12.02
C LEU A 85 4.32 -6.09 -12.74
N GLU A 86 3.54 -5.39 -13.56
CA GLU A 86 2.48 -5.94 -14.39
C GLU A 86 3.03 -6.85 -15.50
N GLU A 87 4.05 -6.38 -16.24
CA GLU A 87 4.74 -7.21 -17.24
C GLU A 87 5.36 -8.45 -16.60
N THR A 88 5.89 -8.32 -15.38
CA THR A 88 6.44 -9.44 -14.63
C THR A 88 5.35 -10.47 -14.30
N ILE A 89 4.15 -10.04 -13.91
CA ILE A 89 3.01 -10.94 -13.67
C ILE A 89 2.63 -11.67 -14.96
N ASP A 90 2.54 -10.98 -16.09
CA ASP A 90 2.16 -11.59 -17.36
C ASP A 90 3.17 -12.64 -17.81
N LEU A 91 4.47 -12.34 -17.71
CA LEU A 91 5.52 -13.31 -18.00
C LEU A 91 5.45 -14.56 -17.09
N TRP A 92 5.17 -14.38 -15.79
CA TRP A 92 5.00 -15.52 -14.88
C TRP A 92 3.70 -16.29 -15.14
N ARG A 93 2.65 -15.63 -15.65
CA ARG A 93 1.42 -16.29 -16.08
C ARG A 93 1.68 -17.17 -17.31
N ASP A 94 2.46 -16.68 -18.25
CA ASP A 94 2.87 -17.43 -19.44
C ASP A 94 3.68 -18.67 -19.05
N VAL A 95 4.69 -18.53 -18.18
CA VAL A 95 5.48 -19.67 -17.64
C VAL A 95 4.58 -20.68 -16.94
N ARG A 96 3.59 -20.23 -16.16
CA ARG A 96 2.64 -21.13 -15.49
C ARG A 96 1.77 -21.87 -16.50
N THR A 97 1.27 -21.19 -17.53
CA THR A 97 0.43 -21.82 -18.55
C THR A 97 1.21 -22.79 -19.42
N GLU A 98 2.45 -22.45 -19.78
CA GLU A 98 3.34 -23.31 -20.54
C GLU A 98 3.64 -24.60 -19.76
N ALA A 99 4.00 -24.47 -18.47
CA ALA A 99 4.28 -25.60 -17.59
C ALA A 99 3.09 -26.57 -17.40
N VAL A 100 1.85 -26.08 -17.50
CA VAL A 100 0.63 -26.89 -17.31
C VAL A 100 0.04 -27.34 -18.67
N SER A 101 0.52 -26.79 -19.78
CA SER A 101 -0.01 -27.09 -21.13
C SER A 101 0.46 -28.42 -21.71
N GLU A 102 1.54 -29.00 -21.17
CA GLU A 102 2.03 -30.31 -21.61
C GLU A 102 1.01 -31.42 -21.31
N GLN A 103 0.85 -32.38 -22.23
CA GLN A 103 -0.20 -33.41 -22.14
C GLN A 103 0.03 -34.42 -20.99
N GLN A 104 1.25 -34.47 -20.46
CA GLN A 104 1.66 -35.18 -19.23
C GLN A 104 2.69 -34.32 -18.49
N PRO A 105 2.26 -33.35 -17.67
CA PRO A 105 3.17 -32.44 -16.98
C PRO A 105 4.03 -33.22 -15.97
N THR A 106 5.34 -32.98 -16.00
CA THR A 106 6.29 -33.62 -15.09
C THR A 106 6.18 -32.99 -13.69
N THR A 107 6.65 -33.68 -12.65
CA THR A 107 6.74 -33.11 -11.28
C THR A 107 7.53 -31.80 -11.25
N ALA A 108 8.55 -31.66 -12.10
CA ALA A 108 9.31 -30.43 -12.29
C ALA A 108 8.44 -29.28 -12.85
N ASP A 109 7.51 -29.58 -13.76
CA ASP A 109 6.63 -28.58 -14.37
C ASP A 109 5.56 -28.11 -13.37
N TYR A 110 5.08 -29.01 -12.50
CA TYR A 110 4.24 -28.63 -11.37
C TYR A 110 4.97 -27.73 -10.36
N GLN A 111 6.24 -28.02 -10.04
CA GLN A 111 7.06 -27.17 -9.18
C GLN A 111 7.29 -25.81 -9.83
N LEU A 112 7.53 -25.76 -11.14
CA LEU A 112 7.65 -24.53 -11.90
C LEU A 112 6.35 -23.71 -11.87
N ALA A 113 5.20 -24.33 -12.12
CA ALA A 113 3.90 -23.67 -12.02
C ALA A 113 3.59 -23.17 -10.60
N ALA A 114 4.01 -23.91 -9.58
CA ALA A 114 3.87 -23.50 -8.18
C ALA A 114 4.77 -22.30 -7.84
N THR A 115 6.03 -22.32 -8.28
CA THR A 115 6.95 -21.19 -8.09
C THR A 115 6.49 -19.94 -8.84
N ALA A 116 6.01 -20.09 -10.08
CA ALA A 116 5.39 -19.02 -10.85
C ALA A 116 4.17 -18.43 -10.12
N SER A 117 3.29 -19.29 -9.59
CA SER A 117 2.12 -18.87 -8.81
C SER A 117 2.49 -18.12 -7.52
N ALA A 118 3.55 -18.57 -6.83
CA ALA A 118 4.07 -17.87 -5.65
C ALA A 118 4.61 -16.48 -6.02
N LYS A 119 5.32 -16.36 -7.15
CA LYS A 119 5.86 -15.08 -7.63
C LYS A 119 4.77 -14.12 -8.07
N ILE A 120 3.74 -14.59 -8.79
CA ILE A 120 2.56 -13.79 -9.16
C ILE A 120 1.91 -13.20 -7.91
N ARG A 121 1.68 -14.00 -6.86
CA ARG A 121 1.09 -13.51 -5.62
C ARG A 121 1.98 -12.46 -4.96
N GLN A 122 3.29 -12.68 -4.92
CA GLN A 122 4.24 -11.72 -4.36
C GLN A 122 4.17 -10.38 -5.10
N THR A 123 4.20 -10.38 -6.42
CA THR A 123 4.13 -9.14 -7.23
C THR A 123 2.77 -8.46 -7.12
N GLU A 124 1.67 -9.22 -7.08
CA GLU A 124 0.33 -8.66 -6.87
C GLU A 124 0.22 -7.96 -5.50
N THR A 125 0.82 -8.53 -4.46
CA THR A 125 0.86 -7.86 -3.13
C THR A 125 1.67 -6.57 -3.15
N GLN A 126 2.77 -6.50 -3.91
CA GLN A 126 3.55 -5.27 -4.06
C GLN A 126 2.77 -4.18 -4.77
N ILE A 127 2.08 -4.51 -5.87
CA ILE A 127 1.19 -3.57 -6.57
C ILE A 127 0.08 -3.07 -5.64
N ALA A 128 -0.52 -3.95 -4.83
CA ALA A 128 -1.57 -3.56 -3.89
C ALA A 128 -1.06 -2.57 -2.82
N LEU A 129 0.15 -2.80 -2.30
CA LEU A 129 0.79 -1.88 -1.35
C LEU A 129 1.12 -0.53 -1.98
N GLU A 130 1.61 -0.52 -3.22
CA GLU A 130 1.91 0.71 -3.95
C GLU A 130 0.65 1.54 -4.20
N LYS A 131 -0.45 0.89 -4.62
CA LYS A 131 -1.75 1.56 -4.80
C LYS A 131 -2.27 2.17 -3.50
N LEU A 132 -2.09 1.48 -2.38
CA LEU A 132 -2.46 2.00 -1.06
C LEU A 132 -1.60 3.22 -0.72
N ALA A 133 -0.29 3.15 -0.92
CA ALA A 133 0.61 4.28 -0.68
C ALA A 133 0.25 5.50 -1.55
N GLN A 134 -0.02 5.29 -2.84
CA GLN A 134 -0.48 6.35 -3.75
C GLN A 134 -1.80 6.98 -3.27
N SER A 135 -2.79 6.17 -2.89
CA SER A 135 -4.05 6.69 -2.36
C SER A 135 -3.87 7.51 -1.08
N ASN A 136 -2.92 7.13 -0.22
CA ASN A 136 -2.63 7.86 1.02
C ASN A 136 -1.97 9.21 0.72
N ILE A 137 -1.07 9.26 -0.27
CA ILE A 137 -0.44 10.50 -0.72
C ILE A 137 -1.48 11.43 -1.34
N GLU A 138 -2.36 10.91 -2.18
CA GLU A 138 -3.46 11.68 -2.78
C GLU A 138 -4.37 12.27 -1.69
N MET A 139 -4.82 11.43 -0.74
CA MET A 139 -5.65 11.87 0.38
C MET A 139 -4.95 12.90 1.27
N ALA A 140 -3.65 12.72 1.55
CA ALA A 140 -2.85 13.69 2.29
C ALA A 140 -2.74 15.02 1.53
N SER A 141 -2.53 14.98 0.21
CA SER A 141 -2.45 16.18 -0.63
C SER A 141 -3.79 16.92 -0.71
N VAL A 142 -4.91 16.22 -0.79
CA VAL A 142 -6.25 16.80 -0.75
C VAL A 142 -6.51 17.42 0.62
N GLN A 143 -6.12 16.75 1.70
CA GLN A 143 -6.25 17.28 3.05
C GLN A 143 -5.38 18.54 3.24
N GLU A 144 -4.17 18.57 2.68
CA GLU A 144 -3.30 19.75 2.70
C GLU A 144 -3.89 20.90 1.87
N GLN A 145 -4.49 20.63 0.70
CA GLN A 145 -5.20 21.64 -0.07
C GLN A 145 -6.44 22.18 0.66
N VAL A 146 -7.20 21.32 1.34
CA VAL A 146 -8.33 21.74 2.17
C VAL A 146 -7.85 22.55 3.37
N ASN A 147 -6.77 22.14 4.03
CA ASN A 147 -6.20 22.85 5.18
C ASN A 147 -5.60 24.20 4.76
N THR A 148 -4.95 24.31 3.60
CA THR A 148 -4.43 25.58 3.06
C THR A 148 -5.56 26.49 2.58
N ALA A 149 -6.63 25.95 2.02
CA ALA A 149 -7.85 26.71 1.71
C ALA A 149 -8.56 27.18 2.98
N LYS A 150 -8.63 26.35 4.02
CA LYS A 150 -9.14 26.73 5.35
C LYS A 150 -8.24 27.77 6.01
N ALA A 151 -6.92 27.65 5.93
CA ALA A 151 -5.98 28.63 6.45
C ALA A 151 -6.05 29.97 5.69
N LYS A 152 -6.33 29.95 4.38
CA LYS A 152 -6.65 31.17 3.60
C LYS A 152 -8.00 31.77 3.99
N ALA A 153 -9.01 30.96 4.31
CA ALA A 153 -10.30 31.44 4.81
C ALA A 153 -10.20 31.99 6.25
N VAL A 154 -9.33 31.41 7.08
CA VAL A 154 -9.01 31.87 8.45
C VAL A 154 -8.03 33.06 8.43
N SER A 155 -7.29 33.31 7.33
CA SER A 155 -6.43 34.49 7.16
C SER A 155 -7.18 35.82 6.99
N MET A 156 -8.52 35.86 7.15
CA MET A 156 -9.20 37.12 7.51
C MET A 156 -9.02 37.48 9.00
N GLU A 157 -8.54 36.55 9.83
CA GLU A 157 -7.94 36.86 11.12
C GLU A 157 -6.43 37.04 10.96
N LEU A 158 -5.92 38.13 11.53
CA LEU A 158 -4.52 38.54 11.51
C LEU A 158 -3.59 37.36 11.92
N PRO A 159 -2.51 37.08 11.16
CA PRO A 159 -1.53 36.09 11.55
C PRO A 159 -0.95 36.40 12.93
N SER A 160 -0.77 35.37 13.76
CA SER A 160 -0.17 35.49 15.09
C SER A 160 1.25 36.08 15.00
N GLY A 161 1.65 36.87 16.01
CA GLY A 161 2.91 37.64 16.04
C GLY A 161 4.14 36.96 15.43
N PRO A 162 4.52 35.73 15.84
CA PRO A 162 5.73 35.07 15.33
C PRO A 162 5.61 34.63 13.86
N GLU A 163 4.42 34.21 13.41
CA GLU A 163 4.20 33.81 12.02
C GLU A 163 4.27 35.01 11.07
N ARG A 164 3.79 36.18 11.54
CA ARG A 164 3.89 37.43 10.81
C ARG A 164 5.35 37.83 10.58
N GLU A 165 6.21 37.68 11.58
CA GLU A 165 7.63 37.99 11.46
C GLU A 165 8.34 37.08 10.44
N LEU A 166 8.05 35.78 10.46
CA LEU A 166 8.57 34.83 9.47
C LEU A 166 8.15 35.18 8.04
N LEU A 167 6.87 35.54 7.83
CA LEU A 167 6.38 35.95 6.52
C LEU A 167 7.03 37.27 6.04
N ILE A 168 7.23 38.23 6.93
CA ILE A 168 7.94 39.48 6.60
C ILE A 168 9.40 39.17 6.24
N LEU A 169 10.05 38.28 6.98
CA LEU A 169 11.43 37.89 6.74
C LEU A 169 11.56 37.18 5.39
N GLN A 170 10.67 36.24 5.08
CA GLN A 170 10.63 35.55 3.78
C GLN A 170 10.46 36.55 2.62
N LYS A 171 9.51 37.49 2.74
CA LYS A 171 9.32 38.55 1.72
C LYS A 171 10.58 39.39 1.50
N ARG A 172 11.32 39.71 2.57
CA ARG A 172 12.59 40.44 2.47
C ARG A 172 13.65 39.62 1.73
N TYR A 173 13.73 38.31 1.97
CA TYR A 173 14.64 37.44 1.23
C TYR A 173 14.29 37.35 -0.25
N GLU A 174 13.01 37.15 -0.59
CA GLU A 174 12.55 37.12 -1.99
C GLU A 174 12.86 38.45 -2.70
N GLN A 175 12.65 39.58 -2.03
CA GLN A 175 12.99 40.90 -2.55
C GLN A 175 14.51 41.07 -2.76
N ALA A 176 15.34 40.57 -1.85
CA ALA A 176 16.79 40.61 -1.98
C ALA A 176 17.28 39.72 -3.15
N ILE A 177 16.74 38.51 -3.27
CA ILE A 177 17.07 37.57 -4.36
C ILE A 177 16.72 38.16 -5.72
N SER A 178 15.51 38.71 -5.86
CA SER A 178 15.07 39.34 -7.12
C SER A 178 15.89 40.58 -7.49
N SER A 179 16.28 41.39 -6.50
CA SER A 179 17.15 42.55 -6.73
C SER A 179 18.54 42.12 -7.18
N TYR A 180 19.11 41.10 -6.53
CA TYR A 180 20.43 40.57 -6.89
C TYR A 180 20.42 39.91 -8.27
N SER A 181 19.41 39.08 -8.57
CA SER A 181 19.30 38.44 -9.87
C SER A 181 19.14 39.46 -10.99
N PHE A 182 18.38 40.54 -10.76
CA PHE A 182 18.28 41.66 -11.69
C PHE A 182 19.64 42.35 -11.91
N GLN A 183 20.40 42.62 -10.85
CA GLN A 183 21.73 43.23 -10.96
C GLN A 183 22.71 42.33 -11.74
N VAL A 184 22.69 41.02 -11.49
CA VAL A 184 23.52 40.04 -12.22
C VAL A 184 23.14 40.04 -13.70
N HIS A 185 21.84 40.04 -14.00
CA HIS A 185 21.34 40.08 -15.38
C HIS A 185 21.74 41.38 -16.10
N MET A 186 21.62 42.52 -15.43
CA MET A 186 22.07 43.82 -15.95
C MET A 186 23.56 43.82 -16.23
N LYS A 187 24.38 43.26 -15.33
CA LYS A 187 25.83 43.13 -15.53
C LYS A 187 26.16 42.25 -16.75
N GLN A 188 25.45 41.13 -16.93
CA GLN A 188 25.63 40.25 -18.10
C GLN A 188 25.27 40.96 -19.41
N LYS A 189 24.25 41.81 -19.40
CA LYS A 189 23.81 42.61 -20.56
C LYS A 189 24.58 43.94 -20.71
N GLY A 190 25.69 44.14 -20.01
CA GLY A 190 26.49 45.36 -20.13
C GLY A 190 25.77 46.64 -19.68
N PHE A 191 24.78 46.53 -18.78
CA PHE A 191 23.89 47.63 -18.35
C PHE A 191 23.05 48.26 -19.46
N GLU A 192 22.82 47.54 -20.56
CA GLU A 192 21.89 47.97 -21.59
C GLU A 192 20.45 47.89 -21.06
N ILE A 193 19.89 49.06 -20.74
CA ILE A 193 18.47 49.19 -20.42
C ILE A 193 17.71 49.15 -21.74
N ASP A 194 17.00 48.05 -21.98
CA ASP A 194 16.09 47.91 -23.12
C ASP A 194 14.98 48.96 -22.98
N ARG A 195 15.17 50.12 -23.63
CA ARG A 195 14.20 51.20 -23.58
C ARG A 195 13.08 50.88 -24.58
N PRO A 196 11.80 50.93 -24.18
CA PRO A 196 10.72 50.77 -25.13
C PRO A 196 10.82 51.88 -26.19
N SER A 197 11.03 51.47 -27.45
CA SER A 197 11.02 52.38 -28.59
C SER A 197 9.58 52.60 -29.02
N PHE A 198 9.12 53.85 -28.93
CA PHE A 198 7.83 54.24 -29.45
C PHE A 198 8.02 54.78 -30.87
N TYR A 199 7.57 54.04 -31.87
CA TYR A 199 7.46 54.57 -33.22
C TYR A 199 6.29 55.54 -33.27
N LYS A 200 6.54 56.82 -33.56
CA LYS A 200 5.49 57.74 -33.95
C LYS A 200 5.04 57.35 -35.37
N ILE A 201 3.84 56.83 -35.49
CA ILE A 201 3.16 56.66 -36.77
C ILE A 201 2.83 58.08 -37.25
N ALA A 202 3.36 58.48 -38.40
CA ALA A 202 3.09 59.75 -39.07
C ALA A 202 1.83 59.65 -39.94
#